data_AF-A0A8T4SJK7-F1
#
_entry.id   AF-A0A8T4SJK7-F1
#
_cell.length_a   1.000
_cell.length_b   1.000
_cell.length_c   1.000
_cell.angle_alpha   90.00
_cell.angle_beta   90.00
_cell.angle_gamma   90.00
#
_symmetry.space_group_name_H-M   'P 1'
#
loop_
_entity.id
_entity.type
_entity.pdbx_description
1 polymer ?
#
loop_
_entity_poly.entity_id
_entity_poly.type
_entity_poly.pdbx_seq_one_letter_code
_entity_poly.pdbx_strand_id
1 'polypeptide(L)'
;MGLWANKLHQHLRDSFANVKKDTATLYNWINYLHACVQQQEQIIQYQHSTITNLHAHLRSVPTSQQVQQFVARQSPFQHLQQFQKRLDNLHQKVSVVATLHDAQHNALQELRQRVDRMKEGSALKQKIVKNVAKNSKSYMKNIILNTISKYQKISAVQLKELIVDEQKLCSKSSFYRLIKEIEREKNCELFDDVGQKIYQLKPLSE
;
A
#
# COMPACT_ATOMS: atom_id res chain seq x y z
N MET A 1 -56.80 127.68 10.32
CA MET A 1 -55.59 126.91 10.71
C MET A 1 -55.87 125.45 11.09
N GLY A 2 -57.04 125.06 11.61
CA GLY A 2 -57.28 123.68 12.09
C GLY A 2 -57.22 122.54 11.06
N LEU A 3 -57.54 122.80 9.78
CA LEU A 3 -57.52 121.77 8.72
C LEU A 3 -56.13 121.22 8.42
N TRP A 4 -55.07 122.03 8.58
CA TRP A 4 -53.70 121.59 8.32
C TRP A 4 -53.16 120.70 9.44
N ALA A 5 -53.47 121.04 10.70
CA ALA A 5 -53.11 120.22 11.86
C ALA A 5 -53.75 118.82 11.79
N ASN A 6 -55.02 118.72 11.37
CA ASN A 6 -55.69 117.43 11.21
C ASN A 6 -55.06 116.58 10.10
N LYS A 7 -54.67 117.19 8.97
CA LYS A 7 -53.96 116.47 7.89
C LYS A 7 -52.59 115.97 8.34
N LEU A 8 -51.83 116.79 9.04
CA LEU A 8 -50.52 116.39 9.59
C LEU A 8 -50.67 115.23 10.58
N HIS A 9 -51.64 115.30 11.50
CA HIS A 9 -51.92 114.23 12.45
C HIS A 9 -52.30 112.92 11.75
N GLN A 10 -53.13 112.99 10.70
CA GLN A 10 -53.50 111.83 9.91
C GLN A 10 -52.28 111.23 9.18
N HIS A 11 -51.44 112.04 8.54
CA HIS A 11 -50.23 111.56 7.88
C HIS A 11 -49.23 110.91 8.85
N LEU A 12 -49.05 111.48 10.04
CA LEU A 12 -48.22 110.88 11.08
C LEU A 12 -48.81 109.55 11.54
N ARG A 13 -50.12 109.50 11.79
CA ARG A 13 -50.81 108.27 12.19
C ARG A 13 -50.63 107.17 11.15
N ASP A 14 -50.82 107.49 9.87
CA ASP A 14 -50.67 106.53 8.77
C ASP A 14 -49.20 106.10 8.61
N SER A 15 -48.24 107.02 8.77
CA SER A 15 -46.80 106.70 8.76
C SER A 15 -46.42 105.74 9.89
N PHE A 16 -46.86 105.99 11.13
CA PHE A 16 -46.63 105.08 12.26
C PHE A 16 -47.33 103.74 12.07
N ALA A 17 -48.53 103.72 11.50
CA ALA A 17 -49.23 102.47 11.18
C ALA A 17 -48.47 101.64 10.14
N ASN A 18 -47.91 102.29 9.12
CA ASN A 18 -47.07 101.63 8.10
C ASN A 18 -45.77 101.11 8.72
N VAL A 19 -45.05 101.92 9.51
CA VAL A 19 -43.84 101.46 10.21
C VAL A 19 -44.14 100.27 11.12
N LYS A 20 -45.26 100.29 11.84
CA LYS A 20 -45.68 99.16 12.68
C LYS A 20 -45.95 97.89 11.85
N LYS A 21 -46.64 98.04 10.71
CA LYS A 21 -46.91 96.93 9.77
C LYS A 21 -45.62 96.37 9.18
N ASP A 22 -44.69 97.24 8.78
CA ASP A 22 -43.41 96.85 8.21
C ASP A 22 -42.54 96.15 9.27
N THR A 23 -42.52 96.66 10.50
CA THR A 23 -41.82 96.03 11.64
C THR A 23 -42.38 94.63 11.91
N ALA A 24 -43.71 94.46 11.91
CA ALA A 24 -44.33 93.15 12.07
C ALA A 24 -44.00 92.20 10.91
N THR A 25 -43.97 92.72 9.68
CA THR A 25 -43.60 91.95 8.49
C THR A 25 -42.14 91.50 8.56
N LEU A 26 -41.22 92.39 8.96
CA LEU A 26 -39.81 92.06 9.17
C LEU A 26 -39.64 91.01 10.27
N TYR A 27 -40.39 91.11 11.37
CA TYR A 27 -40.36 90.10 12.43
C TYR A 27 -40.81 88.72 11.93
N ASN A 28 -41.88 88.68 11.13
CA ASN A 28 -42.34 87.44 10.51
C ASN A 28 -41.30 86.85 9.55
N TRP A 29 -40.62 87.69 8.76
CA TRP A 29 -39.52 87.25 7.89
C TRP A 29 -38.33 86.71 8.68
N ILE A 30 -37.95 87.35 9.79
CA ILE A 30 -36.87 86.87 10.66
C ILE A 30 -37.22 85.50 11.24
N ASN A 31 -38.45 85.32 11.73
CA ASN A 31 -38.89 84.02 12.26
C ASN A 31 -38.91 82.95 11.17
N TYR A 32 -39.37 83.29 9.97
CA TYR A 32 -39.36 82.39 8.82
C TYR A 32 -37.93 81.97 8.46
N LEU A 33 -37.01 82.94 8.33
CA LEU A 33 -35.60 82.68 8.03
C LEU A 33 -34.95 81.82 9.11
N HIS A 34 -35.23 82.09 10.38
CA HIS A 34 -34.75 81.28 11.49
C HIS A 34 -35.26 79.84 11.41
N ALA A 35 -36.55 79.63 11.11
CA ALA A 35 -37.11 78.30 10.92
C ALA A 35 -36.46 77.55 9.74
N CYS A 36 -36.21 78.25 8.63
CA CYS A 36 -35.49 77.68 7.48
C CYS A 36 -34.05 77.27 7.83
N VAL A 37 -33.33 78.10 8.59
CA VAL A 37 -31.97 77.78 9.05
C VAL A 37 -31.99 76.54 9.95
N GLN A 38 -32.90 76.47 10.92
CA GLN A 38 -33.04 75.30 11.78
C GLN A 38 -33.35 74.02 11.00
N GLN A 39 -34.24 74.10 10.01
CA GLN A 39 -34.55 72.96 9.14
C GLN A 39 -33.32 72.51 8.35
N GLN A 40 -32.53 73.46 7.82
CA GLN A 40 -31.31 73.16 7.09
C GLN A 40 -30.25 72.51 7.99
N GLU A 41 -30.09 72.99 9.22
CA GLU A 41 -29.18 72.38 10.21
C GLU A 41 -29.56 70.93 10.51
N GLN A 42 -30.85 70.62 10.66
CA GLN A 42 -31.32 69.25 10.87
C GLN A 42 -30.98 68.34 9.67
N ILE A 43 -31.14 68.83 8.44
CA ILE A 43 -30.78 68.09 7.22
C ILE A 43 -29.27 67.82 7.18
N ILE A 44 -28.44 68.83 7.51
CA ILE A 44 -26.98 68.69 7.55
C ILE A 44 -26.57 67.65 8.60
N GLN A 45 -27.16 67.69 9.79
CA GLN A 45 -26.89 66.71 10.85
C GLN A 45 -27.25 65.28 10.42
N TYR A 46 -28.41 65.10 9.79
CA TYR A 46 -28.83 63.81 9.24
C TYR A 46 -27.85 63.30 8.17
N GLN A 47 -27.46 64.15 7.21
CA GLN A 47 -26.49 63.79 6.18
C GLN A 47 -25.13 63.41 6.78
N HIS A 48 -24.67 64.15 7.79
CA HIS A 48 -23.40 63.87 8.47
C HIS A 48 -23.39 62.50 9.16
N SER A 49 -24.49 62.16 9.86
CA SER A 49 -24.64 60.83 10.46
C SER A 49 -24.63 59.71 9.40
N THR A 50 -25.29 59.93 8.26
CA THR A 50 -25.32 58.96 7.16
C THR A 50 -23.93 58.74 6.56
N ILE A 51 -23.17 59.81 6.29
CA ILE A 51 -21.79 59.72 5.80
C ILE A 51 -20.91 58.98 6.80
N THR A 52 -21.05 59.28 8.09
CA THR A 52 -20.28 58.61 9.15
C THR A 52 -20.57 57.10 9.20
N ASN A 53 -21.85 56.72 9.10
CA ASN A 53 -22.27 55.33 9.05
C ASN A 53 -21.75 54.62 7.79
N LEU A 54 -21.82 55.26 6.63
CA LEU A 54 -21.27 54.72 5.38
C LEU A 54 -19.75 54.54 5.44
N HIS A 55 -19.02 55.50 6.02
CA HIS A 55 -17.59 55.37 6.24
C HIS A 55 -17.26 54.21 7.19
N ALA A 56 -18.03 54.01 8.26
CA ALA A 56 -17.85 52.86 9.15
C ALA A 56 -18.08 51.53 8.40
N HIS A 57 -19.13 51.45 7.58
CA HIS A 57 -19.40 50.28 6.74
C HIS A 57 -18.27 50.03 5.74
N LEU A 58 -17.81 51.06 5.02
CA LEU A 58 -16.71 50.94 4.06
C LEU A 58 -15.40 50.50 4.71
N ARG A 59 -15.12 50.96 5.94
CA ARG A 59 -13.96 50.48 6.71
C ARG A 59 -14.07 49.01 7.13
N SER A 60 -15.28 48.49 7.29
CA SER A 60 -15.51 47.07 7.61
C SER A 60 -15.36 46.15 6.38
N VAL A 61 -15.44 46.71 5.17
CA VAL A 61 -15.20 45.95 3.94
C VAL A 61 -13.70 45.63 3.85
N PRO A 62 -13.31 44.35 3.73
CA PRO A 62 -11.93 43.97 3.62
C PRO A 62 -11.28 44.63 2.40
N THR A 63 -10.11 45.23 2.58
CA THR A 63 -9.37 45.83 1.47
C THR A 63 -8.99 44.73 0.47
N SER A 64 -8.90 45.06 -0.83
CA SER A 64 -8.45 44.11 -1.87
C SER A 64 -7.17 43.35 -1.47
N GLN A 65 -6.24 44.02 -0.80
CA GLN A 65 -5.03 43.39 -0.25
C GLN A 65 -5.33 42.35 0.86
N GLN A 66 -6.29 42.60 1.74
CA GLN A 66 -6.71 41.65 2.76
C GLN A 66 -7.42 40.44 2.15
N VAL A 67 -8.25 40.67 1.12
CA VAL A 67 -8.85 39.58 0.33
C VAL A 67 -7.76 38.76 -0.36
N GLN A 68 -6.78 39.40 -1.00
CA GLN A 68 -5.64 38.72 -1.62
C GLN A 68 -4.80 37.95 -0.61
N GLN A 69 -4.56 38.48 0.58
CA GLN A 69 -3.86 37.77 1.65
C GLN A 69 -4.67 36.58 2.18
N PHE A 70 -5.99 36.73 2.32
CA PHE A 70 -6.87 35.64 2.74
C PHE A 70 -6.91 34.52 1.69
N VAL A 71 -7.07 34.87 0.42
CA VAL A 71 -7.02 33.94 -0.72
C VAL A 71 -5.64 33.30 -0.83
N ALA A 72 -4.55 34.04 -0.62
CA ALA A 72 -3.19 33.49 -0.64
C ALA A 72 -2.95 32.51 0.52
N ARG A 73 -3.46 32.79 1.72
CA ARG A 73 -3.39 31.89 2.88
C ARG A 73 -4.25 30.64 2.71
N GLN A 74 -5.39 30.76 2.06
CA GLN A 74 -6.28 29.65 1.77
C GLN A 74 -6.01 28.99 0.42
N SER A 75 -4.96 29.40 -0.31
CA SER A 75 -4.81 28.98 -1.69
C SER A 75 -4.59 27.46 -1.74
N PRO A 76 -5.53 26.68 -2.32
CA PRO A 76 -5.38 25.24 -2.50
C PRO A 76 -4.15 24.88 -3.34
N PHE A 77 -3.53 25.88 -3.97
CA PHE A 77 -2.29 25.78 -4.70
C PHE A 77 -1.11 25.29 -3.87
N GLN A 78 -1.02 25.63 -2.57
CA GLN A 78 0.05 25.08 -1.72
C GLN A 78 -0.14 23.57 -1.49
N HIS A 79 -1.37 23.13 -1.26
CA HIS A 79 -1.69 21.71 -1.15
C HIS A 79 -1.47 20.98 -2.47
N LEU A 80 -1.81 21.56 -3.60
CA LEU A 80 -1.54 20.99 -4.92
C LEU A 80 -0.04 20.85 -5.21
N GLN A 81 0.78 21.84 -4.85
CA GLN A 81 2.23 21.73 -4.98
C GLN A 81 2.82 20.62 -4.10
N GLN A 82 2.33 20.47 -2.87
CA GLN A 82 2.73 19.34 -2.01
C GLN A 82 2.29 18.00 -2.57
N PHE A 83 1.09 17.93 -3.15
CA PHE A 83 0.57 16.74 -3.80
C PHE A 83 1.39 16.37 -5.04
N GLN A 84 1.76 17.36 -5.84
CA GLN A 84 2.61 17.18 -7.02
C GLN A 84 3.99 16.64 -6.63
N LYS A 85 4.64 17.20 -5.60
CA LYS A 85 5.91 16.66 -5.07
C LYS A 85 5.78 15.21 -4.60
N ARG A 86 4.64 14.85 -4.01
CA ARG A 86 4.36 13.46 -3.60
C ARG A 86 4.19 12.52 -4.81
N LEU A 87 3.51 12.97 -5.86
CA LEU A 87 3.38 12.22 -7.11
C LEU A 87 4.74 12.00 -7.78
N ASP A 88 5.58 13.03 -7.85
CA ASP A 88 6.92 12.91 -8.43
C ASP A 88 7.78 11.90 -7.65
N ASN A 89 7.74 11.94 -6.31
CA ASN A 89 8.44 10.97 -5.47
C ASN A 89 7.93 9.54 -5.68
N LEU A 90 6.62 9.36 -5.79
CA LEU A 90 6.02 8.06 -6.03
C LEU A 90 6.42 7.52 -7.40
N HIS A 91 6.41 8.37 -8.43
CA HIS A 91 6.83 8.00 -9.78
C HIS A 91 8.29 7.54 -9.80
N GLN A 92 9.18 8.25 -9.10
CA GLN A 92 10.58 7.85 -8.97
C GLN A 92 10.72 6.48 -8.29
N LYS A 93 9.97 6.22 -7.21
CA LYS A 93 9.99 4.92 -6.52
C LYS A 93 9.48 3.78 -7.41
N VAL A 94 8.41 4.01 -8.15
CA VAL A 94 7.86 3.02 -9.10
C VAL A 94 8.86 2.71 -10.20
N SER A 95 9.58 3.71 -10.71
CA SER A 95 10.63 3.51 -11.71
C SER A 95 11.77 2.61 -11.19
N VAL A 96 12.21 2.82 -9.94
CA VAL A 96 13.24 1.97 -9.32
C VAL A 96 12.73 0.54 -9.11
N VAL A 97 11.48 0.37 -8.71
CA VAL A 97 10.89 -0.98 -8.55
C VAL A 97 10.76 -1.70 -9.89
N ALA A 98 10.38 -0.99 -10.94
CA ALA A 98 10.28 -1.56 -12.29
C ALA A 98 11.65 -2.09 -12.77
N THR A 99 12.73 -1.30 -12.60
CA THR A 99 14.07 -1.74 -13.01
C THR A 99 14.58 -2.93 -12.18
N LEU A 100 14.28 -2.98 -10.88
CA LEU A 100 14.59 -4.13 -10.03
C LEU A 100 13.81 -5.38 -10.45
N HIS A 101 12.53 -5.22 -10.77
CA HIS A 101 11.68 -6.33 -11.22
C HIS A 101 12.18 -6.92 -12.54
N ASP A 102 12.58 -6.08 -13.50
CA ASP A 102 13.14 -6.54 -14.78
C ASP A 102 14.46 -7.30 -14.58
N ALA A 103 15.33 -6.81 -13.70
CA ALA A 103 16.57 -7.49 -13.34
C ALA A 103 16.31 -8.87 -12.69
N GLN A 104 15.31 -8.95 -11.80
CA GLN A 104 14.91 -10.21 -11.18
C GLN A 104 14.28 -11.19 -12.18
N HIS A 105 13.47 -10.69 -13.12
CA HIS A 105 12.86 -11.51 -14.16
C HIS A 105 13.91 -12.16 -15.06
N ASN A 106 14.92 -11.39 -15.47
CA ASN A 106 16.03 -11.90 -16.27
C ASN A 106 16.84 -12.98 -15.52
N ALA A 107 17.14 -12.77 -14.24
CA ALA A 107 17.85 -13.74 -13.41
C ALA A 107 17.08 -15.06 -13.24
N LEU A 108 15.74 -14.99 -13.08
CA LEU A 108 14.88 -16.17 -13.01
C LEU A 108 14.85 -16.94 -14.34
N GLN A 109 14.86 -16.23 -15.46
CA GLN A 109 14.88 -16.85 -16.79
C GLN A 109 16.19 -17.63 -17.02
N GLU A 110 17.33 -17.07 -16.62
CA GLU A 110 18.63 -17.76 -16.69
C GLU A 110 18.67 -19.01 -15.80
N LEU A 111 18.16 -18.92 -14.56
CA LEU A 111 18.07 -20.06 -13.66
C LEU A 111 17.19 -21.16 -14.23
N ARG A 112 16.05 -20.81 -14.84
CA ARG A 112 15.15 -21.78 -15.48
C ARG A 112 15.86 -22.53 -16.61
N GLN A 113 16.56 -21.82 -17.49
CA GLN A 113 17.34 -22.44 -18.56
C GLN A 113 18.47 -23.34 -18.04
N ARG A 114 19.08 -23.00 -16.89
CA ARG A 114 20.09 -23.86 -16.23
C ARG A 114 19.48 -25.14 -15.68
N VAL A 115 18.32 -25.05 -15.05
CA VAL A 115 17.60 -26.21 -14.50
C VAL A 115 17.16 -27.17 -15.61
N ASP A 116 16.66 -26.64 -16.72
CA ASP A 116 16.23 -27.48 -17.85
C ASP A 116 17.40 -28.23 -18.48
N ARG A 117 18.56 -27.58 -18.64
CA ARG A 117 19.83 -28.24 -19.06
C ARG A 117 20.28 -29.34 -18.10
N MET A 118 20.05 -29.20 -16.79
CA MET A 118 20.41 -30.24 -15.81
C MET A 118 19.47 -31.45 -15.83
N LYS A 119 18.20 -31.27 -16.22
CA LYS A 119 17.24 -32.38 -16.34
C LYS A 119 17.61 -33.36 -17.48
N GLU A 120 18.26 -32.86 -18.53
CA GLU A 120 18.79 -33.69 -19.62
C GLU A 120 19.91 -34.65 -19.15
N GLY A 121 20.62 -34.33 -18.05
CA GLY A 121 21.60 -35.22 -17.41
C GLY A 121 21.01 -36.41 -16.63
N SER A 122 19.68 -36.57 -16.58
CA SER A 122 19.00 -37.65 -15.84
C SER A 122 19.18 -39.04 -16.45
N ALA A 123 19.51 -39.15 -17.74
CA ALA A 123 19.77 -40.43 -18.41
C ALA A 123 21.02 -41.13 -17.87
N LEU A 124 22.05 -40.37 -17.48
CA LEU A 124 23.29 -40.90 -16.90
C LEU A 124 23.04 -41.44 -15.48
N LYS A 125 22.27 -40.70 -14.68
CA LYS A 125 21.86 -41.11 -13.32
C LYS A 125 21.05 -42.42 -13.35
N GLN A 126 20.12 -42.57 -14.29
CA GLN A 126 19.34 -43.79 -14.43
C GLN A 126 20.19 -45.02 -14.84
N LYS A 127 21.19 -44.84 -15.73
CA LYS A 127 22.11 -45.93 -16.09
C LYS A 127 23.00 -46.38 -14.93
N ILE A 128 23.52 -45.43 -14.14
CA ILE A 128 24.36 -45.73 -12.97
C ILE A 128 23.56 -46.49 -11.92
N VAL A 129 22.34 -46.05 -11.61
CA VAL A 129 21.47 -46.71 -10.62
C VAL A 129 21.09 -48.13 -11.05
N LYS A 130 20.78 -48.36 -12.33
CA LYS A 130 20.48 -49.71 -12.86
C LYS A 130 21.69 -50.65 -12.81
N ASN A 131 22.89 -50.15 -13.13
CA ASN A 131 24.11 -50.97 -13.08
C ASN A 131 24.51 -51.32 -11.64
N VAL A 132 24.41 -50.38 -10.70
CA VAL A 132 24.67 -50.63 -9.27
C VAL A 132 23.70 -51.68 -8.71
N ALA A 133 22.40 -51.56 -9.02
CA ALA A 133 21.40 -52.53 -8.57
C ALA A 133 21.66 -53.94 -9.15
N LYS A 134 22.01 -54.06 -10.44
CA LYS A 134 22.32 -55.36 -11.07
C LYS A 134 23.56 -56.00 -10.45
N ASN A 135 24.61 -55.21 -10.18
CA ASN A 135 25.84 -55.69 -9.57
C ASN A 135 25.63 -56.08 -8.09
N SER A 136 24.80 -55.35 -7.35
CA SER A 136 24.45 -55.68 -5.97
C SER A 136 23.78 -57.05 -5.84
N LYS A 137 22.89 -57.42 -6.79
CA LYS A 137 22.22 -58.73 -6.81
C LYS A 137 23.22 -59.89 -6.96
N SER A 138 24.13 -59.79 -7.92
CA SER A 138 25.13 -60.84 -8.18
C SER A 138 26.10 -60.98 -7.01
N TYR A 139 26.53 -59.85 -6.43
CA TYR A 139 27.40 -59.82 -5.27
C TYR A 139 26.75 -60.52 -4.07
N MET A 140 25.48 -60.20 -3.80
CA MET A 140 24.73 -60.81 -2.70
C MET A 140 24.56 -62.33 -2.87
N LYS A 141 24.30 -62.82 -4.09
CA LYS A 141 24.25 -64.26 -4.34
C LYS A 141 25.57 -64.95 -4.04
N ASN A 142 26.69 -64.36 -4.46
CA ASN A 142 28.01 -64.92 -4.23
C ASN A 142 28.35 -64.96 -2.74
N ILE A 143 27.98 -63.93 -1.96
CA ILE A 143 28.15 -63.96 -0.51
C ILE A 143 27.33 -65.07 0.14
N ILE A 144 26.07 -65.22 -0.25
CA ILE A 144 25.21 -66.30 0.25
C ILE A 144 25.86 -67.66 -0.03
N LEU A 145 26.27 -67.91 -1.28
CA LEU A 145 26.92 -69.16 -1.68
C LEU A 145 28.24 -69.40 -0.93
N ASN A 146 29.08 -68.37 -0.78
CA ASN A 146 30.34 -68.46 -0.04
C ASN A 146 30.10 -68.76 1.45
N THR A 147 29.03 -68.21 2.02
CA THR A 147 28.67 -68.45 3.43
C THR A 147 28.21 -69.90 3.61
N ILE A 148 27.36 -70.41 2.72
CA ILE A 148 26.94 -71.83 2.73
C ILE A 148 28.16 -72.75 2.55
N SER A 149 29.06 -72.41 1.60
CA SER A 149 30.30 -73.15 1.37
C SER A 149 31.18 -73.21 2.62
N LYS A 150 31.37 -72.07 3.29
CA LYS A 150 32.23 -71.94 4.47
C LYS A 150 31.75 -72.79 5.65
N TYR A 151 30.45 -72.84 5.89
CA TYR A 151 29.87 -73.56 7.04
C TYR A 151 29.44 -74.99 6.72
N GLN A 152 29.47 -75.40 5.44
CA GLN A 152 29.07 -76.70 4.88
C GLN A 152 27.60 -77.09 5.10
N LYS A 153 27.06 -76.90 6.32
CA LYS A 153 25.66 -77.05 6.69
C LYS A 153 25.25 -75.84 7.53
N ILE A 154 24.30 -75.05 7.03
CA ILE A 154 23.79 -73.88 7.76
C ILE A 154 22.27 -73.80 7.64
N SER A 155 21.59 -73.49 8.75
CA SER A 155 20.14 -73.34 8.72
C SER A 155 19.74 -72.02 8.05
N ALA A 156 18.56 -71.98 7.45
CA ALA A 156 18.00 -70.77 6.86
C ALA A 156 17.96 -69.59 7.84
N VAL A 157 17.71 -69.88 9.12
CA VAL A 157 17.62 -68.89 10.19
C VAL A 157 19.00 -68.29 10.49
N GLN A 158 20.01 -69.14 10.67
CA GLN A 158 21.40 -68.72 10.90
C GLN A 158 21.94 -67.92 9.72
N LEU A 159 21.68 -68.39 8.50
CA LEU A 159 22.13 -67.69 7.29
C LEU A 159 21.48 -66.30 7.15
N LYS A 160 20.19 -66.19 7.51
CA LYS A 160 19.47 -64.91 7.56
C LYS A 160 20.05 -63.99 8.63
N GLU A 161 20.37 -64.51 9.81
CA GLU A 161 20.98 -63.74 10.91
C GLU A 161 22.33 -63.17 10.48
N LEU A 162 23.22 -63.99 9.93
CA LEU A 162 24.55 -63.55 9.48
C LEU A 162 24.46 -62.47 8.38
N ILE A 163 23.66 -62.69 7.33
CA ILE A 163 23.68 -61.82 6.14
C ILE A 163 22.81 -60.57 6.30
N VAL A 164 21.65 -60.72 6.93
CA VAL A 164 20.64 -59.63 7.04
C VAL A 164 20.75 -58.90 8.36
N ASP A 165 20.85 -59.60 9.48
CA ASP A 165 20.76 -58.98 10.79
C ASP A 165 22.14 -58.48 11.26
N GLU A 166 23.21 -59.29 11.09
CA GLU A 166 24.59 -58.92 11.46
C GLU A 166 25.26 -58.06 10.39
N GLN A 167 25.39 -58.56 9.16
CA GLN A 167 26.13 -57.86 8.10
C GLN A 167 25.31 -56.78 7.39
N LYS A 168 23.97 -56.76 7.55
CA LYS A 168 23.04 -55.77 6.97
C LYS A 168 23.21 -55.56 5.47
N LEU A 169 23.60 -56.61 4.75
CA LEU A 169 23.96 -56.50 3.33
C LEU A 169 22.72 -56.44 2.41
N CYS A 170 21.57 -56.94 2.85
CA CYS A 170 20.32 -56.81 2.11
C CYS A 170 19.10 -56.80 3.04
N SER A 171 17.93 -56.43 2.49
CA SER A 171 16.67 -56.52 3.23
C SER A 171 16.21 -57.98 3.39
N LYS A 172 15.40 -58.28 4.43
CA LYS A 172 14.79 -59.60 4.64
C LYS A 172 14.06 -60.11 3.39
N SER A 173 13.30 -59.23 2.71
CA SER A 173 12.57 -59.57 1.48
C SER A 173 13.52 -59.92 0.32
N SER A 174 14.59 -59.15 0.14
CA SER A 174 15.61 -59.41 -0.87
C SER A 174 16.33 -60.73 -0.60
N PHE A 175 16.69 -61.00 0.66
CA PHE A 175 17.33 -62.25 1.08
C PHE A 175 16.51 -63.48 0.68
N TYR A 176 15.24 -63.57 1.08
CA TYR A 176 14.40 -64.72 0.77
C TYR A 176 14.16 -64.89 -0.74
N ARG A 177 14.11 -63.79 -1.51
CA ARG A 177 14.02 -63.85 -2.97
C ARG A 177 15.30 -64.43 -3.60
N LEU A 178 16.47 -64.01 -3.12
CA LEU A 178 17.76 -64.48 -3.62
C LEU A 178 17.99 -65.95 -3.27
N ILE A 179 17.65 -66.37 -2.05
CA ILE A 179 17.72 -67.78 -1.63
C ILE A 179 16.85 -68.66 -2.54
N LYS A 180 15.58 -68.27 -2.78
CA LYS A 180 14.71 -68.99 -3.73
C LYS A 180 15.27 -69.03 -5.16
N GLU A 181 16.04 -68.03 -5.55
CA GLU A 181 16.70 -68.01 -6.86
C GLU A 181 17.88 -68.95 -6.92
N ILE A 182 18.70 -68.98 -5.87
CA ILE A 182 19.83 -69.93 -5.73
C ILE A 182 19.33 -71.38 -5.66
N GLU A 183 18.22 -71.63 -4.95
CA GLU A 183 17.52 -72.92 -4.91
C GLU A 183 17.08 -73.35 -6.32
N ARG A 184 16.47 -72.44 -7.09
CA ARG A 184 16.06 -72.70 -8.47
C ARG A 184 17.24 -72.96 -9.40
N GLU A 185 18.37 -72.30 -9.16
CA GLU A 185 19.62 -72.50 -9.90
C GLU A 185 20.33 -73.82 -9.52
N LYS A 186 19.78 -74.60 -8.56
CA LYS A 186 20.31 -75.89 -8.07
C LYS A 186 21.76 -75.81 -7.55
N ASN A 187 22.17 -74.63 -7.09
CA ASN A 187 23.51 -74.43 -6.53
C ASN A 187 23.62 -74.92 -5.07
N CYS A 188 22.49 -75.20 -4.41
CA CYS A 188 22.44 -75.75 -3.05
C CYS A 188 21.37 -76.83 -2.95
N GLU A 189 21.63 -77.84 -2.14
CA GLU A 189 20.67 -78.89 -1.76
C GLU A 189 19.96 -78.49 -0.46
N LEU A 190 18.68 -78.83 -0.39
CA LEU A 190 17.80 -78.57 0.75
C LEU A 190 17.63 -79.87 1.53
N PHE A 191 18.02 -79.85 2.81
CA PHE A 191 17.70 -80.90 3.75
C PHE A 191 16.69 -80.35 4.77
N ASP A 192 15.57 -81.04 4.93
CA ASP A 192 14.64 -80.76 6.00
C ASP A 192 15.04 -81.59 7.21
N ASP A 193 15.58 -80.93 8.23
CA ASP A 193 15.90 -81.56 9.52
C ASP A 193 15.07 -80.89 10.61
N VAL A 194 14.22 -81.67 11.27
CA VAL A 194 13.34 -81.24 12.38
C VAL A 194 12.57 -79.93 12.08
N GLY A 195 12.00 -79.79 10.88
CA GLY A 195 11.20 -78.62 10.48
C GLY A 195 12.02 -77.36 10.16
N GLN A 196 13.35 -77.46 10.09
CA GLN A 196 14.22 -76.38 9.62
C GLN A 196 14.87 -76.74 8.29
N LYS A 197 14.91 -75.75 7.38
CA LYS A 197 15.64 -75.86 6.11
C LYS A 197 17.13 -75.69 6.36
N ILE A 198 17.91 -76.73 6.09
CA ILE A 198 19.36 -76.70 6.11
C ILE A 198 19.87 -76.62 4.67
N TYR A 199 20.77 -75.67 4.43
CA TYR A 199 21.43 -75.47 3.15
C TYR A 199 22.82 -76.12 3.17
N GLN A 200 23.08 -76.95 2.16
CA GLN A 200 24.39 -77.52 1.88
C GLN A 200 24.72 -77.33 0.40
N LEU A 201 25.98 -76.98 0.10
CA LEU A 201 26.41 -76.83 -1.28
C LEU A 201 26.54 -78.21 -1.93
N LYS A 202 26.05 -78.35 -3.16
CA LYS A 202 26.15 -79.62 -3.89
C LYS A 202 27.62 -79.92 -4.18
N PRO A 203 28.14 -81.13 -3.88
CA PRO A 203 29.49 -81.48 -4.31
C PRO A 203 29.55 -81.41 -5.83
N LEU A 204 30.56 -80.72 -6.39
CA LEU A 204 30.82 -80.77 -7.82
C LEU A 204 31.03 -82.25 -8.18
N SER A 205 30.07 -82.81 -8.90
CA SER A 205 30.23 -84.11 -9.54
C SER A 205 31.16 -83.86 -10.73
N GLU A 206 32.42 -84.32 -10.64
CA GLU A 206 33.28 -84.50 -11.81
C GLU A 206 32.67 -85.54 -12.77
#